data_AF-A0A0F8XL18-F1
#
_entry.id   AF-A0A0F8XL18-F1
#
_cell.length_a   1.000
_cell.length_b   1.000
_cell.length_c   1.000
_cell.angle_alpha   90.00
_cell.angle_beta   90.00
_cell.angle_gamma   90.00
#
_symmetry.space_group_name_H-M   'P 1'
#
loop_
_entity.id
_entity.type
_entity.pdbx_description
1 polymer ?
#
loop_
_entity_poly.entity_id
_entity_poly.type
_entity_poly.pdbx_seq_one_letter_code
_entity_poly.pdbx_strand_id
1 'polypeptide(L)'
;ADVTNYEVTNLNVARLGVVFELLPENFTDALATDSSGNSLDGTVVGATYIYPDTWEHFWTDYSILGYHGKTNQLIIMRDCTGRWSSGQDYGDCWIQDMDTGAVTTGRRVFTAKVPYTNWATDWNGDLIIGEQSSANILTKKWTDKPQSQAAGLIDIRTTDIDFNNPAVIDLIDAFLLNYKSSAPQTTPLSYAIDGDDRPNAWITITGNFDAEGFWEEFLAELSTTISCKTLRLKLSNPTNAGTIEVNELVIRHDTQSLKLS
;
A
#
# COMPACT_ATOMS: atom_id res chain seq x y z
N ALA A 1 -1.16 18.06 42.55
CA ALA A 1 -0.93 18.01 41.10
C ALA A 1 -2.00 17.07 40.58
N ASP A 2 -3.12 17.63 40.16
CA ASP A 2 -4.27 16.84 39.73
C ASP A 2 -3.91 16.11 38.44
N VAL A 3 -3.92 14.79 38.51
CA VAL A 3 -3.82 13.90 37.35
C VAL A 3 -5.21 13.94 36.71
N THR A 4 -5.41 14.85 35.76
CA THR A 4 -6.55 14.77 34.84
C THR A 4 -6.34 13.53 33.99
N ASN A 5 -7.07 12.47 34.32
CA ASN A 5 -7.28 11.34 33.43
C ASN A 5 -8.01 11.88 32.19
N TYR A 6 -7.34 11.84 31.03
CA TYR A 6 -7.95 12.24 29.77
C TYR A 6 -8.79 11.07 29.24
N GLU A 7 -10.11 11.22 29.28
CA GLU A 7 -11.01 10.35 28.54
C GLU A 7 -10.97 10.72 27.06
N VAL A 8 -10.53 9.77 26.22
CA VAL A 8 -10.65 9.86 24.76
C VAL A 8 -12.14 9.75 24.41
N THR A 9 -12.80 10.89 24.22
CA THR A 9 -14.25 10.96 24.04
C THR A 9 -14.70 10.80 22.59
N ASN A 10 -13.80 10.85 21.61
CA ASN A 10 -14.10 10.68 20.20
C ASN A 10 -12.94 9.98 19.45
N LEU A 11 -12.87 8.65 19.56
CA LEU A 11 -12.03 7.85 18.67
C LEU A 11 -12.80 7.60 17.36
N ASN A 12 -12.67 8.48 16.38
CA ASN A 12 -13.07 8.15 15.01
C ASN A 12 -12.00 7.24 14.41
N VAL A 13 -12.14 5.94 14.64
CA VAL A 13 -11.39 4.94 13.86
C VAL A 13 -11.99 4.99 12.46
N ALA A 14 -11.39 5.78 11.57
CA ALA A 14 -11.49 5.45 10.17
C ALA A 14 -10.86 4.06 10.05
N ARG A 15 -11.71 3.03 9.92
CA ARG A 15 -11.27 1.76 9.34
C ARG A 15 -10.87 2.12 7.91
N LEU A 16 -9.64 2.57 7.74
CA LEU A 16 -8.99 2.56 6.46
C LEU A 16 -8.91 1.08 6.13
N GLY A 17 -9.87 0.60 5.34
CA GLY A 17 -9.66 -0.61 4.56
C GLY A 17 -8.42 -0.33 3.74
N VAL A 18 -7.28 -0.79 4.22
CA VAL A 18 -6.10 -0.86 3.38
C VAL A 18 -5.98 -2.34 3.10
N VAL A 19 -6.41 -2.74 1.91
CA VAL A 19 -6.10 -4.07 1.41
C VAL A 19 -4.66 -4.01 0.97
N PHE A 20 -3.78 -4.28 1.93
CA PHE A 20 -2.37 -4.45 1.67
C PHE A 20 -2.21 -5.73 0.88
N GLU A 21 -1.92 -5.62 -0.41
CA GLU A 21 -1.52 -6.79 -1.18
C GLU A 21 -0.11 -6.61 -1.72
N LEU A 22 0.75 -7.34 -1.03
CA LEU A 22 2.06 -7.75 -1.44
C LEU A 22 1.97 -8.57 -2.73
N LEU A 23 3.07 -8.62 -3.49
CA LEU A 23 3.18 -9.53 -4.63
C LEU A 23 2.73 -10.95 -4.23
N PRO A 24 1.79 -11.58 -4.95
CA PRO A 24 1.37 -12.93 -4.66
C PRO A 24 2.53 -13.94 -4.76
N GLU A 25 2.67 -14.79 -3.74
CA GLU A 25 3.58 -15.97 -3.77
C GLU A 25 3.45 -16.71 -5.12
N ASN A 26 4.57 -16.92 -5.81
CA ASN A 26 4.73 -17.55 -7.15
C ASN A 26 4.61 -16.62 -8.39
N PHE A 27 4.52 -15.31 -8.20
CA PHE A 27 4.75 -14.34 -9.29
C PHE A 27 6.21 -13.84 -9.24
N THR A 28 6.92 -13.98 -10.35
CA THR A 28 8.33 -13.60 -10.45
C THR A 28 8.46 -12.14 -10.83
N ASP A 29 9.27 -11.42 -10.08
CA ASP A 29 9.62 -10.02 -10.29
C ASP A 29 10.23 -9.79 -11.70
N ALA A 30 9.84 -8.69 -12.33
CA ALA A 30 10.41 -8.23 -13.58
C ALA A 30 11.57 -7.27 -13.28
N LEU A 31 12.79 -7.80 -13.18
CA LEU A 31 14.05 -7.05 -13.00
C LEU A 31 14.10 -5.81 -13.92
N ALA A 32 13.81 -4.62 -13.38
CA ALA A 32 14.02 -3.38 -14.10
C ALA A 32 14.34 -2.22 -13.15
N THR A 33 15.57 -1.73 -13.26
CA THR A 33 16.01 -0.51 -12.60
C THR A 33 15.46 0.73 -13.32
N ASP A 34 15.17 1.80 -12.58
CA ASP A 34 15.01 3.13 -13.17
C ASP A 34 16.31 3.62 -13.83
N SER A 35 16.25 4.81 -14.44
CA SER A 35 17.42 5.51 -15.01
C SER A 35 18.48 5.91 -13.97
N SER A 36 18.19 5.76 -12.68
CA SER A 36 19.09 6.01 -11.56
C SER A 36 19.66 4.71 -10.97
N GLY A 37 19.35 3.55 -11.54
CA GLY A 37 19.83 2.25 -11.07
C GLY A 37 19.07 1.70 -9.86
N ASN A 38 18.01 2.37 -9.40
CA ASN A 38 17.17 1.89 -8.32
C ASN A 38 16.12 0.94 -8.88
N SER A 39 15.92 -0.21 -8.23
CA SER A 39 14.79 -1.07 -8.56
C SER A 39 13.48 -0.31 -8.30
N LEU A 40 12.57 -0.34 -9.28
CA LEU A 40 11.22 0.24 -9.18
C LEU A 40 10.19 -0.83 -8.79
N ASP A 41 10.68 -1.96 -8.29
CA ASP A 41 9.88 -3.16 -8.06
C ASP A 41 9.14 -3.02 -6.71
N GLY A 42 7.88 -3.44 -6.62
CA GLY A 42 7.15 -3.50 -5.34
C GLY A 42 6.55 -2.20 -4.76
N THR A 43 6.61 -1.07 -5.47
CA THR A 43 5.96 0.18 -4.99
C THR A 43 4.43 0.02 -5.01
N VAL A 44 3.79 0.05 -3.83
CA VAL A 44 2.34 -0.08 -3.66
C VAL A 44 1.76 1.27 -3.21
N VAL A 45 1.25 2.07 -4.14
CA VAL A 45 0.57 3.31 -3.78
C VAL A 45 -0.87 2.96 -3.37
N GLY A 46 -1.22 3.16 -2.10
CA GLY A 46 -2.63 3.10 -1.67
C GLY A 46 -3.36 4.30 -2.26
N ALA A 47 -4.39 4.05 -3.07
CA ALA A 47 -5.20 5.10 -3.68
C ALA A 47 -6.64 4.97 -3.20
N THR A 48 -7.03 5.79 -2.23
CA THR A 48 -8.37 5.76 -1.61
C THR A 48 -9.43 6.55 -2.40
N TYR A 49 -9.10 7.14 -3.56
CA TYR A 49 -10.12 7.73 -4.44
C TYR A 49 -9.68 7.76 -5.90
N ILE A 50 -10.41 7.06 -6.77
CA ILE A 50 -10.27 7.18 -8.22
C ILE A 50 -11.05 8.41 -8.65
N TYR A 51 -10.36 9.44 -9.12
CA TYR A 51 -11.05 10.58 -9.70
C TYR A 51 -11.65 10.20 -11.07
N PRO A 52 -12.86 10.67 -11.41
CA PRO A 52 -13.54 10.31 -12.67
C PRO A 52 -12.76 10.62 -13.96
N ASP A 53 -11.74 11.47 -13.89
CA ASP A 53 -10.84 11.85 -14.97
C ASP A 53 -9.58 10.97 -15.08
N THR A 54 -9.37 10.02 -14.16
CA THR A 54 -8.19 9.12 -14.16
C THR A 54 -8.48 7.69 -14.58
N TRP A 55 -9.71 7.38 -15.04
CA TRP A 55 -10.08 6.03 -15.45
C TRP A 55 -9.22 5.46 -16.58
N GLU A 56 -8.69 6.31 -17.48
CA GLU A 56 -7.77 5.92 -18.54
C GLU A 56 -6.44 5.33 -18.01
N HIS A 57 -6.08 5.66 -16.77
CA HIS A 57 -4.92 5.05 -16.13
C HIS A 57 -5.23 3.66 -15.55
N PHE A 58 -6.49 3.32 -15.33
CA PHE A 58 -6.94 2.14 -14.59
C PHE A 58 -7.15 0.90 -15.48
N TRP A 59 -7.53 1.13 -16.73
CA TRP A 59 -7.73 0.07 -17.70
C TRP A 59 -7.31 0.55 -19.08
N THR A 60 -6.94 -0.41 -19.91
CA THR A 60 -6.59 -0.22 -21.32
C THR A 60 -7.41 -1.20 -22.15
N ASP A 61 -7.36 -1.09 -23.46
CA ASP A 61 -7.92 -2.10 -24.38
C ASP A 61 -7.33 -3.52 -24.16
N TYR A 62 -6.26 -3.62 -23.39
CA TYR A 62 -5.54 -4.85 -23.06
C TYR A 62 -5.74 -5.30 -21.61
N SER A 63 -6.59 -4.62 -20.84
CA SER A 63 -6.85 -5.01 -19.46
C SER A 63 -7.75 -6.22 -19.37
N ILE A 64 -7.49 -7.05 -18.36
CA ILE A 64 -8.34 -8.19 -18.01
C ILE A 64 -8.70 -8.12 -16.52
N LEU A 65 -9.87 -8.68 -16.21
CA LEU A 65 -10.49 -8.60 -14.90
C LEU A 65 -10.66 -9.99 -14.30
N GLY A 66 -10.23 -10.18 -13.07
CA GLY A 66 -10.41 -11.40 -12.30
C GLY A 66 -11.13 -11.10 -10.98
N TYR A 67 -12.12 -11.91 -10.63
CA TYR A 67 -12.79 -11.80 -9.33
C TYR A 67 -12.37 -12.96 -8.44
N HIS A 68 -11.76 -12.66 -7.30
CA HIS A 68 -11.34 -13.65 -6.32
C HIS A 68 -12.41 -13.80 -5.24
N GLY A 69 -13.26 -14.83 -5.40
CA GLY A 69 -14.44 -15.02 -4.53
C GLY A 69 -14.14 -15.36 -3.07
N LYS A 70 -12.91 -15.74 -2.73
CA LYS A 70 -12.53 -16.06 -1.33
C LYS A 70 -12.24 -14.82 -0.50
N THR A 71 -11.60 -13.82 -1.10
CA THR A 71 -11.26 -12.56 -0.44
C THR A 71 -12.16 -11.41 -0.87
N ASN A 72 -13.16 -11.67 -1.72
CA ASN A 72 -14.09 -10.68 -2.24
C ASN A 72 -13.36 -9.50 -2.91
N GLN A 73 -12.36 -9.81 -3.74
CA GLN A 73 -11.53 -8.82 -4.41
C GLN A 73 -11.67 -8.87 -5.91
N LEU A 74 -11.47 -7.72 -6.53
CA LEU A 74 -11.40 -7.52 -7.95
C LEU A 74 -9.95 -7.20 -8.34
N ILE A 75 -9.34 -8.06 -9.15
CA ILE A 75 -7.98 -7.91 -9.66
C ILE A 75 -8.06 -7.44 -11.11
N ILE A 76 -7.49 -6.28 -11.38
CA ILE A 76 -7.42 -5.67 -12.70
C ILE A 76 -5.97 -5.73 -13.14
N MET A 77 -5.69 -6.58 -14.13
CA MET A 77 -4.38 -6.57 -14.80
C MET A 77 -4.42 -5.54 -15.91
N ARG A 78 -3.48 -4.60 -15.91
CA ARG A 78 -3.48 -3.47 -16.87
C ARG A 78 -3.29 -3.90 -18.31
N ASP A 79 -2.37 -4.83 -18.57
CA ASP A 79 -2.01 -5.31 -19.91
C ASP A 79 -1.73 -6.82 -19.88
N CYS A 80 -2.59 -7.61 -20.51
CA CYS A 80 -2.44 -9.05 -20.66
C CYS A 80 -1.66 -9.48 -21.91
N THR A 81 -1.27 -8.56 -22.79
CA THR A 81 -0.75 -8.92 -24.12
C THR A 81 0.74 -9.22 -24.15
N GLY A 82 1.49 -8.84 -23.11
CA GLY A 82 2.95 -8.93 -23.10
C GLY A 82 3.64 -8.08 -24.17
N ARG A 83 2.93 -7.13 -24.79
CA ARG A 83 3.45 -6.34 -25.92
C ARG A 83 4.42 -5.26 -25.45
N TRP A 84 4.28 -4.78 -24.23
CA TRP A 84 5.04 -3.63 -23.74
C TRP A 84 6.39 -4.07 -23.19
N SER A 85 7.46 -3.55 -23.79
CA SER A 85 8.84 -3.99 -23.54
C SER A 85 9.73 -2.94 -22.85
N SER A 86 9.20 -1.73 -22.67
CA SER A 86 9.82 -0.60 -21.97
C SER A 86 8.74 0.44 -21.66
N GLY A 87 8.69 0.96 -20.44
CA GLY A 87 7.68 1.92 -20.00
C GLY A 87 7.34 1.78 -18.52
N GLN A 88 6.53 2.69 -17.96
CA GLN A 88 6.23 2.71 -16.51
C GLN A 88 5.16 1.71 -16.06
N ASP A 89 4.51 1.00 -16.99
CA ASP A 89 3.15 0.46 -16.80
C ASP A 89 2.96 -1.05 -17.11
N TYR A 90 4.03 -1.80 -17.42
CA TYR A 90 3.90 -3.22 -17.76
C TYR A 90 3.75 -4.08 -16.49
N GLY A 91 2.82 -5.03 -16.53
CA GLY A 91 2.60 -5.96 -15.42
C GLY A 91 1.99 -5.33 -14.16
N ASP A 92 1.56 -4.08 -14.22
CA ASP A 92 0.85 -3.43 -13.12
C ASP A 92 -0.56 -4.01 -12.96
N CYS A 93 -1.03 -3.97 -11.73
CA CYS A 93 -2.38 -4.36 -11.38
C CYS A 93 -3.02 -3.38 -10.41
N TRP A 94 -4.34 -3.41 -10.37
CA TRP A 94 -5.12 -2.82 -9.30
C TRP A 94 -5.90 -3.92 -8.62
N ILE A 95 -5.94 -3.85 -7.30
CA ILE A 95 -6.82 -4.69 -6.49
C ILE A 95 -7.83 -3.76 -5.85
N GLN A 96 -9.11 -4.05 -6.08
CA GLN A 96 -10.18 -3.44 -5.34
C GLN A 96 -10.77 -4.45 -4.36
N ASP A 97 -10.79 -4.08 -3.10
CA ASP A 97 -11.56 -4.80 -2.09
C ASP A 97 -13.02 -4.37 -2.17
N MET A 98 -13.90 -5.35 -2.40
CA MET A 98 -15.33 -5.09 -2.55
C MET A 98 -16.02 -4.87 -1.19
N ASP A 99 -15.42 -5.27 -0.08
CA ASP A 99 -15.98 -5.04 1.26
C ASP A 99 -15.77 -3.60 1.72
N THR A 100 -14.57 -3.06 1.49
CA THR A 100 -14.18 -1.72 1.96
C THR A 100 -14.23 -0.66 0.86
N GLY A 101 -14.25 -1.06 -0.41
CA GLY A 101 -14.08 -0.17 -1.55
C GLY A 101 -12.64 0.33 -1.72
N ALA A 102 -11.70 -0.17 -0.93
CA ALA A 102 -10.30 0.21 -1.00
C ALA A 102 -9.67 -0.22 -2.32
N VAL A 103 -8.78 0.61 -2.84
CA VAL A 103 -8.03 0.33 -4.06
C VAL A 103 -6.54 0.38 -3.78
N THR A 104 -5.86 -0.67 -4.18
CA THR A 104 -4.42 -0.86 -4.03
C THR A 104 -3.79 -1.06 -5.39
N THR A 105 -2.73 -0.31 -5.68
CA THR A 105 -1.96 -0.49 -6.92
C THR A 105 -0.81 -1.46 -6.66
N GLY A 106 -0.73 -2.56 -7.39
CA GLY A 106 0.44 -3.41 -7.44
C GLY A 106 1.29 -3.04 -8.65
N ARG A 107 2.50 -2.56 -8.43
CA ARG A 107 3.43 -2.28 -9.54
C ARG A 107 4.17 -3.56 -9.94
N ARG A 108 4.17 -3.90 -11.23
CA ARG A 108 4.88 -5.06 -11.81
C ARG A 108 4.57 -6.39 -11.12
N VAL A 109 3.31 -6.63 -10.79
CA VAL A 109 2.84 -7.92 -10.25
C VAL A 109 2.97 -9.06 -11.25
N PHE A 110 2.79 -8.76 -12.53
CA PHE A 110 2.91 -9.72 -13.61
C PHE A 110 4.23 -9.59 -14.36
N THR A 111 4.71 -10.71 -14.91
CA THR A 111 5.96 -10.78 -15.66
C THR A 111 5.90 -9.87 -16.90
N ALA A 112 6.87 -8.98 -17.01
CA ALA A 112 7.01 -8.12 -18.18
C ALA A 112 7.18 -8.92 -19.48
N LYS A 113 6.62 -8.41 -20.59
CA LYS A 113 6.75 -9.01 -21.94
C LYS A 113 6.16 -10.42 -22.07
N VAL A 114 5.26 -10.80 -21.16
CA VAL A 114 4.62 -12.11 -21.19
C VAL A 114 3.12 -11.96 -21.44
N PRO A 115 2.57 -12.64 -22.45
CA PRO A 115 1.14 -12.74 -22.64
C PRO A 115 0.47 -13.62 -21.58
N TYR A 116 -0.73 -13.23 -21.16
CA TYR A 116 -1.55 -13.94 -20.19
C TYR A 116 -2.93 -14.29 -20.77
N THR A 117 -3.52 -15.39 -20.29
CA THR A 117 -4.90 -15.77 -20.62
C THR A 117 -5.91 -14.92 -19.85
N ASN A 118 -7.21 -15.11 -20.14
CA ASN A 118 -8.25 -14.67 -19.21
C ASN A 118 -8.10 -15.39 -17.86
N TRP A 119 -8.61 -14.75 -16.83
CA TRP A 119 -8.78 -15.34 -15.51
C TRP A 119 -9.80 -16.49 -15.54
N ALA A 120 -9.57 -17.49 -14.70
CA ALA A 120 -10.51 -18.56 -14.43
C ALA A 120 -10.51 -18.89 -12.94
N THR A 121 -11.53 -19.61 -12.48
CA THR A 121 -11.60 -20.12 -11.11
C THR A 121 -11.35 -21.62 -11.12
N ASP A 122 -10.45 -22.09 -10.26
CA ASP A 122 -10.18 -23.52 -10.13
C ASP A 122 -11.26 -24.24 -9.30
N TRP A 123 -11.11 -25.54 -9.11
CA TRP A 123 -12.06 -26.35 -8.33
C TRP A 123 -12.07 -26.03 -6.82
N ASN A 124 -11.04 -25.35 -6.30
CA ASN A 124 -10.95 -24.87 -4.93
C ASN A 124 -11.55 -23.48 -4.75
N GLY A 125 -12.00 -22.82 -5.82
CA GLY A 125 -12.42 -21.42 -5.76
C GLY A 125 -11.25 -20.43 -5.79
N ASP A 126 -10.03 -20.88 -6.10
CA ASP A 126 -8.87 -20.01 -6.27
C ASP A 126 -8.90 -19.35 -7.65
N LEU A 127 -8.48 -18.09 -7.72
CA LEU A 127 -8.34 -17.37 -8.98
C LEU A 127 -7.03 -17.79 -9.67
N ILE A 128 -7.11 -18.24 -10.92
CA ILE A 128 -5.98 -18.74 -11.71
C ILE A 128 -5.86 -18.04 -13.06
N ILE A 129 -4.63 -18.00 -13.59
CA ILE A 129 -4.30 -17.41 -14.88
C ILE A 129 -3.21 -18.21 -15.58
N GLY A 130 -3.27 -18.32 -16.91
CA GLY A 130 -2.21 -18.91 -17.72
C GLY A 130 -1.19 -17.85 -18.14
N GLU A 131 0.07 -18.05 -17.80
CA GLU A 131 1.20 -17.26 -18.26
C GLU A 131 1.89 -17.95 -19.44
N GLN A 132 2.12 -17.26 -20.55
CA GLN A 132 2.88 -17.82 -21.66
C GLN A 132 4.37 -17.94 -21.32
N SER A 133 4.90 -19.16 -21.29
CA SER A 133 6.32 -19.42 -21.12
C SER A 133 6.86 -20.16 -22.33
N SER A 134 7.43 -19.41 -23.28
CA SER A 134 7.88 -19.92 -24.58
C SER A 134 6.73 -20.62 -25.34
N ALA A 135 6.85 -21.93 -25.58
CA ALA A 135 5.83 -22.75 -26.25
C ALA A 135 4.80 -23.37 -25.27
N ASN A 136 4.94 -23.12 -23.97
CA ASN A 136 4.08 -23.69 -22.93
C ASN A 136 3.20 -22.61 -22.27
N ILE A 137 2.15 -23.04 -21.60
CA ILE A 137 1.37 -22.22 -20.68
C ILE A 137 1.65 -22.70 -19.26
N LEU A 138 2.12 -21.79 -18.39
CA LEU A 138 2.27 -22.03 -16.96
C LEU A 138 1.03 -21.51 -16.25
N THR A 139 0.31 -22.39 -15.56
CA THR A 139 -0.82 -21.96 -14.74
C THR A 139 -0.30 -21.38 -13.42
N LYS A 140 -0.63 -20.12 -13.16
CA LYS A 140 -0.38 -19.43 -11.90
C LYS A 140 -1.68 -19.27 -11.12
N LYS A 141 -1.54 -19.17 -9.80
CA LYS A 141 -2.63 -18.98 -8.86
C LYS A 141 -2.43 -17.66 -8.13
N TRP A 142 -3.48 -16.84 -8.06
CA TRP A 142 -3.50 -15.64 -7.23
C TRP A 142 -3.49 -16.01 -5.74
N THR A 143 -2.80 -15.22 -4.94
CA THR A 143 -2.69 -15.43 -3.49
C THR A 143 -2.36 -14.13 -2.80
N ASP A 144 -3.04 -13.86 -1.69
CA ASP A 144 -2.89 -12.60 -0.94
C ASP A 144 -1.77 -12.72 0.11
N LYS A 145 -0.93 -13.74 -0.05
CA LYS A 145 0.20 -14.01 0.81
C LYS A 145 1.34 -13.06 0.51
N PRO A 146 2.00 -12.51 1.54
CA PRO A 146 3.18 -11.68 1.38
C PRO A 146 4.32 -12.35 0.62
N GLN A 147 4.88 -11.67 -0.38
CA GLN A 147 6.18 -11.99 -0.93
C GLN A 147 7.25 -11.02 -0.42
N SER A 148 8.38 -11.58 0.00
CA SER A 148 9.56 -10.81 0.42
C SER A 148 10.06 -9.91 -0.70
N GLN A 149 10.30 -8.63 -0.37
CA GLN A 149 10.87 -7.63 -1.27
C GLN A 149 12.28 -7.27 -0.83
N ALA A 150 13.14 -6.84 -1.77
CA ALA A 150 14.44 -6.28 -1.40
C ALA A 150 14.29 -4.97 -0.60
N ALA A 151 15.33 -4.57 0.14
CA ALA A 151 15.29 -3.35 0.94
C ALA A 151 14.99 -2.12 0.08
N GLY A 152 14.10 -1.25 0.57
CA GLY A 152 13.68 0.00 -0.08
C GLY A 152 12.59 -0.15 -1.14
N LEU A 153 12.10 -1.36 -1.37
CA LEU A 153 11.10 -1.65 -2.42
C LEU A 153 9.66 -1.69 -1.93
N ILE A 154 9.46 -1.97 -0.63
CA ILE A 154 8.14 -1.77 -0.01
C ILE A 154 7.96 -0.27 0.17
N ASP A 155 6.91 0.24 -0.46
CA ASP A 155 6.45 1.62 -0.31
C ASP A 155 4.94 1.59 -0.28
N ILE A 156 4.37 1.67 0.92
CA ILE A 156 2.93 1.68 1.13
C ILE A 156 2.53 3.04 1.66
N ARG A 157 1.61 3.71 0.97
CA ARG A 157 1.17 5.06 1.33
C ARG A 157 -0.33 5.11 1.55
N THR A 158 -0.77 5.86 2.56
CA THR A 158 -2.18 6.27 2.66
C THR A 158 -2.48 7.35 1.62
N THR A 159 -3.76 7.64 1.36
CA THR A 159 -4.11 8.96 0.83
C THR A 159 -3.94 10.03 1.89
N ASP A 160 -4.14 11.27 1.47
CA ASP A 160 -4.34 12.37 2.40
C ASP A 160 -5.55 12.06 3.28
N ILE A 161 -5.30 12.05 4.58
CA ILE A 161 -6.29 11.92 5.63
C ILE A 161 -6.69 13.32 6.01
N ASP A 162 -7.96 13.65 5.80
CA ASP A 162 -8.59 14.85 6.32
C ASP A 162 -9.37 14.53 7.60
N PHE A 163 -9.20 15.36 8.64
CA PHE A 163 -9.91 15.16 9.90
C PHE A 163 -11.29 15.85 9.89
N ASN A 164 -11.88 15.99 8.70
CA ASN A 164 -13.24 16.50 8.45
C ASN A 164 -13.56 17.89 9.01
N ASN A 165 -12.56 18.76 9.23
CA ASN A 165 -12.81 20.15 9.62
C ASN A 165 -11.79 21.14 9.00
N PRO A 166 -12.15 21.84 7.91
CA PRO A 166 -11.24 22.78 7.25
C PRO A 166 -10.95 24.04 8.09
N ALA A 167 -11.70 24.29 9.17
CA ALA A 167 -11.52 25.43 10.07
C ALA A 167 -10.66 25.09 11.31
N VAL A 168 -10.15 23.87 11.39
CA VAL A 168 -9.34 23.39 12.50
C VAL A 168 -8.00 22.92 11.96
N ILE A 169 -6.96 23.13 12.77
CA ILE A 169 -5.65 22.54 12.56
C ILE A 169 -5.56 21.35 13.50
N ASP A 170 -5.18 20.20 12.96
CA ASP A 170 -4.91 19.00 13.73
C ASP A 170 -3.48 19.00 14.24
N LEU A 171 -3.34 18.59 15.49
CA LEU A 171 -2.09 18.46 16.21
C LEU A 171 -1.83 16.97 16.43
N ILE A 172 -0.86 16.41 15.73
CA ILE A 172 -0.57 14.97 15.77
C ILE A 172 0.72 14.74 16.55
N ASP A 173 0.72 13.75 17.45
CA ASP A 173 1.85 13.50 18.33
C ASP A 173 2.31 12.03 18.36
N ALA A 174 1.49 11.08 17.92
CA ALA A 174 1.89 9.68 17.80
C ALA A 174 1.06 8.87 16.79
N PHE A 175 1.65 7.76 16.35
CA PHE A 175 1.01 6.73 15.56
C PHE A 175 1.12 5.40 16.28
N LEU A 176 0.03 4.64 16.34
CA LEU A 176 0.03 3.26 16.83
C LEU A 176 -0.27 2.34 15.66
N LEU A 177 0.56 1.31 15.47
CA LEU A 177 0.41 0.33 14.41
C LEU A 177 0.39 -1.07 14.99
N ASN A 178 -0.43 -1.93 14.39
CA ASN A 178 -0.34 -3.38 14.59
C ASN A 178 0.28 -3.99 13.33
N TYR A 179 1.46 -4.60 13.46
CA TYR A 179 2.29 -5.03 12.34
C TYR A 179 2.80 -6.47 12.46
N LYS A 180 3.22 -7.03 11.32
CA LYS A 180 4.15 -8.17 11.22
C LYS A 180 5.28 -7.79 10.28
N SER A 181 6.47 -8.32 10.53
CA SER A 181 7.61 -8.12 9.63
C SER A 181 8.47 -9.37 9.59
N SER A 182 8.81 -9.87 8.40
CA SER A 182 9.65 -11.08 8.31
C SER A 182 11.13 -10.82 8.61
N ALA A 183 11.53 -9.55 8.76
CA ALA A 183 12.89 -9.12 9.04
C ALA A 183 12.87 -7.79 9.82
N PRO A 184 13.90 -7.46 10.62
CA PRO A 184 13.91 -6.19 11.35
C PRO A 184 13.99 -5.01 10.37
N GLN A 185 13.25 -3.93 10.63
CA GLN A 185 13.28 -2.71 9.83
C GLN A 185 13.60 -1.49 10.69
N THR A 186 14.62 -0.73 10.32
CA THR A 186 14.96 0.52 11.02
C THR A 186 14.15 1.67 10.46
N THR A 187 13.40 2.37 11.31
CA THR A 187 12.60 3.56 10.96
C THR A 187 11.68 3.36 9.73
N PRO A 188 10.78 2.35 9.76
CA PRO A 188 9.96 1.99 8.60
C PRO A 188 8.82 2.97 8.32
N LEU A 189 8.45 3.81 9.30
CA LEU A 189 7.32 4.73 9.22
C LEU A 189 7.79 6.16 8.91
N SER A 190 7.07 6.83 8.02
CA SER A 190 7.28 8.24 7.67
C SER A 190 5.94 8.92 7.40
N TYR A 191 5.93 10.25 7.46
CA TYR A 191 4.74 11.04 7.16
C TYR A 191 5.04 12.23 6.27
N ALA A 192 4.01 12.72 5.59
CA ALA A 192 4.00 13.99 4.89
C ALA A 192 2.71 14.75 5.23
N ILE A 193 2.73 16.06 5.09
CA ILE A 193 1.61 16.94 5.48
C ILE A 193 1.14 17.78 4.30
N ASP A 194 -0.13 18.18 4.32
CA ASP A 194 -0.73 19.17 3.43
C ASP A 194 -0.57 18.85 1.92
N GLY A 195 -0.63 17.55 1.58
CA GLY A 195 -0.56 17.06 0.21
C GLY A 195 0.84 17.05 -0.43
N ASP A 196 1.89 17.27 0.36
CA ASP A 196 3.27 17.29 -0.15
C ASP A 196 3.82 15.88 -0.37
N ASP A 197 3.76 15.38 -1.61
CA ASP A 197 4.26 14.03 -1.98
C ASP A 197 5.64 14.06 -2.65
N ARG A 198 6.39 15.15 -2.50
CA ARG A 198 7.75 15.22 -3.07
C ARG A 198 8.67 14.21 -2.37
N PRO A 199 9.68 13.63 -3.05
CA PRO A 199 10.57 12.63 -2.46
C PRO A 199 11.27 13.07 -1.17
N ASN A 200 11.48 14.37 -1.00
CA ASN A 200 12.13 14.98 0.18
C ASN A 200 11.13 15.59 1.19
N ALA A 201 9.82 15.43 0.98
CA ALA A 201 8.78 15.90 1.90
C ALA A 201 8.50 14.92 3.05
N TRP A 202 8.85 13.64 2.85
CA TRP A 202 8.61 12.58 3.82
C TRP A 202 9.56 12.70 5.01
N ILE A 203 8.99 12.87 6.20
CA ILE A 203 9.71 12.92 7.47
C ILE A 203 9.66 11.54 8.12
N THR A 204 10.82 10.93 8.30
CA THR A 204 10.96 9.63 8.96
C THR A 204 10.71 9.73 10.46
N ILE A 205 9.93 8.78 10.99
CA ILE A 205 9.67 8.65 12.42
C ILE A 205 10.65 7.64 13.01
N THR A 206 11.21 7.97 14.18
CA THR A 206 12.16 7.09 14.86
C THR A 206 11.44 5.88 15.46
N GLY A 207 12.05 4.70 15.37
CA GLY A 207 11.54 3.44 15.90
C GLY A 207 11.80 2.30 14.93
N ASN A 208 11.70 1.05 15.39
CA ASN A 208 12.04 -0.12 14.58
C ASN A 208 10.87 -1.11 14.57
N PHE A 209 10.76 -1.85 13.47
CA PHE A 209 10.06 -3.14 13.47
C PHE A 209 11.07 -4.24 13.77
N ASP A 210 10.71 -5.17 14.63
CA ASP A 210 11.45 -6.40 14.85
C ASP A 210 10.98 -7.48 13.85
N ALA A 211 11.73 -8.59 13.77
CA ALA A 211 11.32 -9.72 12.94
C ALA A 211 10.32 -10.59 13.68
N GLU A 212 9.04 -10.45 13.33
CA GLU A 212 7.93 -11.01 14.08
C GLU A 212 6.94 -11.75 13.18
N GLY A 213 6.67 -13.01 13.53
CA GLY A 213 5.69 -13.85 12.84
C GLY A 213 4.26 -13.66 13.35
N PHE A 214 4.09 -12.89 14.42
CA PHE A 214 2.81 -12.58 15.06
C PHE A 214 2.56 -11.07 15.02
N TRP A 215 1.30 -10.70 15.23
CA TRP A 215 0.87 -9.30 15.29
C TRP A 215 1.44 -8.62 16.52
N GLU A 216 2.26 -7.60 16.32
CA GLU A 216 2.90 -6.80 17.37
C GLU A 216 2.47 -5.34 17.31
N GLU A 217 2.45 -4.68 18.46
CA GLU A 217 2.12 -3.26 18.56
C GLU A 217 3.38 -2.39 18.48
N PHE A 218 3.32 -1.35 17.65
CA PHE A 218 4.37 -0.35 17.53
C PHE A 218 3.81 1.05 17.75
N LEU A 219 4.28 1.71 18.81
CA LEU A 219 4.01 3.12 19.09
C LEU A 219 5.15 3.99 18.56
N ALA A 220 4.85 4.80 17.56
CA ALA A 220 5.76 5.75 16.96
C ALA A 220 5.45 7.16 17.50
N GLU A 221 6.18 7.58 18.54
CA GLU A 221 6.03 8.92 19.12
C GLU A 221 6.83 9.96 18.33
N LEU A 222 6.22 11.10 18.06
CA LEU A 222 6.88 12.23 17.43
C LEU A 222 7.67 13.01 18.48
N SER A 223 8.89 13.43 18.14
CA SER A 223 9.72 14.27 19.01
C SER A 223 9.11 15.66 19.25
N THR A 224 8.26 16.10 18.33
CA THR A 224 7.47 17.33 18.41
C THR A 224 6.12 17.09 17.78
N THR A 225 5.05 17.58 18.42
CA THR A 225 3.72 17.62 17.82
C THR A 225 3.75 18.36 16.48
N ILE A 226 3.13 17.78 15.45
CA ILE A 226 3.02 18.38 14.13
C ILE A 226 1.66 19.02 13.95
N SER A 227 1.62 20.10 13.20
CA SER A 227 0.44 20.87 12.88
C SER A 227 0.15 20.74 11.39
N CYS A 228 -1.02 20.20 11.03
CA CYS A 228 -1.38 19.95 9.63
C CYS A 228 -2.88 20.06 9.38
N LYS A 229 -3.27 20.21 8.11
CA LYS A 229 -4.66 20.09 7.65
C LYS A 229 -4.95 18.70 7.08
N THR A 230 -3.97 18.15 6.37
CA THR A 230 -4.01 16.77 5.91
C THR A 230 -2.72 16.06 6.27
N LEU A 231 -2.84 14.76 6.49
CA LEU A 231 -1.72 13.89 6.81
C LEU A 231 -1.67 12.73 5.83
N ARG A 232 -0.47 12.37 5.38
CA ARG A 232 -0.21 11.11 4.69
C ARG A 232 0.82 10.29 5.45
N LEU A 233 0.63 8.98 5.50
CA LEU A 233 1.56 8.04 6.13
C LEU A 233 2.17 7.13 5.08
N LYS A 234 3.44 6.79 5.28
CA LYS A 234 4.19 5.86 4.46
C LYS A 234 4.89 4.81 5.32
N LEU A 235 4.72 3.55 4.94
CA LEU A 235 5.43 2.39 5.45
C LEU A 235 6.41 1.88 4.40
N SER A 236 7.59 1.49 4.84
CA SER A 236 8.65 0.98 3.95
C SER A 236 9.56 -0.03 4.64
N ASN A 237 10.35 -0.76 3.86
CA ASN A 237 11.38 -1.69 4.35
C ASN A 237 12.80 -1.17 4.10
N PRO A 238 13.21 -0.06 4.73
CA PRO A 238 14.42 0.68 4.34
C PRO A 238 15.72 -0.11 4.53
N THR A 239 15.76 -1.10 5.43
CA THR A 239 17.03 -1.75 5.82
C THR A 239 17.20 -3.16 5.32
N ASN A 240 16.16 -4.00 5.41
CA ASN A 240 16.29 -5.43 5.14
C ASN A 240 15.23 -5.91 4.15
N ALA A 241 15.63 -6.89 3.33
CA ALA A 241 14.67 -7.62 2.52
C ALA A 241 13.69 -8.38 3.41
N GLY A 242 12.41 -8.38 3.06
CA GLY A 242 11.37 -9.00 3.87
C GLY A 242 9.96 -8.61 3.44
N THR A 243 8.99 -9.02 4.25
CA THR A 243 7.58 -8.64 4.15
C THR A 243 7.23 -7.69 5.29
N ILE A 244 6.26 -6.81 5.05
CA ILE A 244 5.61 -6.01 6.09
C ILE A 244 4.11 -6.18 5.89
N GLU A 245 3.40 -6.51 6.96
CA GLU A 245 1.93 -6.53 6.99
C GLU A 245 1.47 -5.58 8.10
N VAL A 246 0.35 -4.90 7.88
CA VAL A 246 -0.28 -4.02 8.88
C VAL A 246 -1.75 -4.33 8.95
N ASN A 247 -2.27 -4.46 10.16
CA ASN A 247 -3.69 -4.74 10.40
C ASN A 247 -4.45 -3.49 10.84
N GLU A 248 -3.82 -2.70 11.72
CA GLU A 248 -4.44 -1.52 12.32
C GLU A 248 -3.47 -0.35 12.35
N LEU A 249 -4.02 0.84 12.16
CA LEU A 249 -3.33 2.11 12.24
C LEU A 249 -4.23 3.09 12.99
N VAL A 250 -3.69 3.66 14.07
CA VAL A 250 -4.37 4.68 14.87
C VAL A 250 -3.50 5.93 14.90
N ILE A 251 -4.14 7.07 14.66
CA ILE A 251 -3.52 8.39 14.72
C ILE A 251 -3.98 9.05 16.02
N ARG A 252 -3.02 9.43 16.87
CA ARG A 252 -3.32 10.23 18.06
C ARG A 252 -3.25 11.70 17.65
N HIS A 253 -4.38 12.40 17.76
CA HIS A 253 -4.49 13.80 17.38
C HIS A 253 -5.32 14.61 18.38
N ASP A 254 -4.98 15.88 18.51
CA ASP A 254 -5.71 16.95 19.18
C ASP A 254 -6.11 18.03 18.17
N THR A 255 -7.02 18.92 18.54
CA THR A 255 -7.52 19.97 17.64
C THR A 255 -7.23 21.37 18.18
N GLN A 256 -6.86 22.30 17.28
CA GLN A 256 -6.71 23.71 17.58
C GLN A 256 -7.63 24.55 16.68
N SER A 257 -8.50 25.37 17.28
CA SER A 257 -9.34 26.31 16.53
C SER A 257 -8.51 27.43 15.91
N LEU A 258 -8.69 27.68 14.61
CA LEU A 258 -8.17 28.87 13.94
C LEU A 258 -8.89 30.11 14.47
N LYS A 259 -8.15 31.02 15.14
CA LYS A 259 -8.66 32.35 15.45
C LYS A 259 -8.47 33.23 14.22
N LEU A 260 -9.58 33.66 13.62
CA LEU A 260 -9.57 34.76 12.64
C LEU A 260 -9.15 36.03 13.38
N SER A 261 -7.96 36.55 13.05
CA SER A 261 -7.46 37.86 13.48
C SER A 261 -8.10 38.99 12.70
#